data_AF-A0A518I6G0-F1
#
_entry.id   AF-A0A518I6G0-F1
#
_cell.length_a   1.000
_cell.length_b   1.000
_cell.length_c   1.000
_cell.angle_alpha   90.00
_cell.angle_beta   90.00
_cell.angle_gamma   90.00
#
_symmetry.space_group_name_H-M   'P 1'
#
loop_
_entity.id
_entity.type
_entity.pdbx_description
1 polymer ?
#
loop_
_entity_poly.entity_id
_entity_poly.type
_entity_poly.pdbx_seq_one_letter_code
_entity_poly.pdbx_strand_id
1 'polypeptide(L)'
;MRLGFKYFMLVTGLFFTGILHADDENKEAKSEAKPFLTVQLVDEQGKPVAGAQTGMFSIFKGFNAAHVADWNFGHFELESDSNGMLQFFNPDKYRGMVYARHAGRGLVAVKRTDLIQDKQSPLVLKMYPECHVTWQIKCSQLKSKGKKLGRIRGVSASENLMCQWCNGPDSTLHFFLPPGAFTIVGHGAHISPVEKSIVIKLGQTEFDAGTADADAKKWIMLEGKPAPEIVDVVEWKNGPPVKLSELRGKVVILEFWGWWCGPCVYSGIPELFKLQDEFANEDLAIIGIHTPYGEDDEVTSIKAMDEKLTKIRKNIWKGREITFPVALTRLRKLPYSPGGEPVANSKMSVNYGINGFPSSIVIDRNGNVIGKVDLREKAGREKLRSLLEVK
;
A
#
# COMPACT_ATOMS: atom_id res chain seq x y z
N MET A 1 -2.81 38.52 12.73
CA MET A 1 -3.92 37.95 11.92
C MET A 1 -3.57 38.15 10.45
N ARG A 2 -3.67 37.11 9.62
CA ARG A 2 -3.33 37.06 8.17
C ARG A 2 -1.84 37.17 7.80
N LEU A 3 -1.11 36.05 7.87
CA LEU A 3 0.03 35.78 6.95
C LEU A 3 0.44 34.28 6.87
N GLY A 4 -0.35 33.36 7.44
CA GLY A 4 0.00 31.93 7.57
C GLY A 4 -0.74 30.96 6.64
N PHE A 5 -1.55 31.46 5.69
CA PHE A 5 -2.47 30.61 4.91
C PHE A 5 -2.11 30.45 3.43
N LYS A 6 -0.98 31.01 2.96
CA LYS A 6 -0.57 30.94 1.54
C LYS A 6 0.54 29.94 1.21
N TYR A 7 1.22 29.35 2.20
CA TYR A 7 2.35 28.42 1.93
C TYR A 7 1.95 26.94 1.87
N PHE A 8 0.79 26.55 2.41
CA PHE A 8 0.33 25.15 2.38
C PHE A 8 -0.34 24.76 1.06
N MET A 9 -0.76 25.74 0.24
CA MET A 9 -1.32 25.49 -1.09
C MET A 9 -0.25 25.39 -2.19
N LEU A 10 0.99 25.82 -1.91
CA LEU A 10 2.05 25.83 -2.92
C LEU A 10 2.82 24.50 -3.01
N VAL A 11 2.94 23.73 -1.92
CA VAL A 11 3.75 22.49 -1.91
C VAL A 11 2.98 21.25 -2.38
N THR A 12 1.66 21.21 -2.21
CA THR A 12 0.78 20.25 -2.91
C THR A 12 0.51 20.65 -4.35
N GLY A 13 0.55 21.96 -4.64
CA GLY A 13 0.51 22.50 -6.00
C GLY A 13 1.77 22.14 -6.81
N LEU A 14 2.97 22.26 -6.24
CA LEU A 14 4.23 22.05 -6.97
C LEU A 14 4.52 20.59 -7.36
N PHE A 15 3.94 19.59 -6.67
CA PHE A 15 3.97 18.20 -7.12
C PHE A 15 2.97 17.91 -8.24
N PHE A 16 1.87 18.68 -8.34
CA PHE A 16 0.91 18.53 -9.42
C PHE A 16 1.25 19.41 -10.64
N THR A 17 1.76 20.63 -10.46
CA THR A 17 2.10 21.55 -11.57
C THR A 17 3.43 21.20 -12.22
N GLY A 18 4.40 20.65 -11.48
CA GLY A 18 5.66 20.14 -12.06
C GLY A 18 5.48 18.84 -12.86
N ILE A 19 4.36 18.12 -12.67
CA ILE A 19 4.01 16.91 -13.41
C ILE A 19 3.03 17.25 -14.55
N LEU A 20 2.10 18.18 -14.36
CA LEU A 20 1.18 18.67 -15.39
C LEU A 20 1.91 19.38 -16.55
N HIS A 21 3.00 20.12 -16.29
CA HIS A 21 3.76 20.77 -17.36
C HIS A 21 4.72 19.85 -18.11
N ALA A 22 5.17 18.74 -17.52
CA ALA A 22 6.01 17.77 -18.22
C ALA A 22 5.21 16.93 -19.24
N ASP A 23 3.90 16.79 -19.05
CA ASP A 23 3.02 16.09 -20.00
C ASP A 23 2.55 16.99 -21.16
N ASP A 24 2.55 18.31 -21.00
CA ASP A 24 2.19 19.25 -22.07
C ASP A 24 3.37 19.58 -23.01
N GLU A 25 4.61 19.63 -22.52
CA GLU A 25 5.81 19.77 -23.38
C GLU A 25 6.04 18.54 -24.28
N ASN A 26 5.38 17.42 -24.00
CA ASN A 26 5.57 16.14 -24.68
C ASN A 26 4.44 15.77 -25.66
N LYS A 27 3.49 16.68 -25.92
CA LYS A 27 2.45 16.46 -26.94
C LYS A 27 2.98 16.59 -28.38
N GLU A 28 4.00 17.41 -28.60
CA GLU A 28 4.58 17.62 -29.94
C GLU A 28 5.61 16.55 -30.35
N ALA A 29 6.22 15.82 -29.41
CA ALA A 29 7.20 14.77 -29.71
C ALA A 29 6.59 13.39 -30.04
N LYS A 30 5.26 13.25 -30.04
CA LYS A 30 4.55 11.95 -30.17
C LYS A 30 4.49 11.38 -31.59
N SER A 31 4.91 12.09 -32.64
CA SER A 31 4.58 11.66 -34.01
C SER A 31 5.54 10.65 -34.66
N GLU A 32 6.61 10.19 -34.00
CA GLU A 32 7.58 9.25 -34.61
C GLU A 32 7.93 8.00 -33.77
N ALA A 33 7.60 7.97 -32.47
CA ALA A 33 7.90 6.80 -31.63
C ALA A 33 6.96 5.63 -31.97
N LYS A 34 7.51 4.45 -32.28
CA LYS A 34 6.69 3.23 -32.45
C LYS A 34 6.16 2.75 -31.09
N PRO A 35 4.88 2.37 -30.98
CA PRO A 35 4.35 1.80 -29.75
C PRO A 35 5.03 0.46 -29.43
N PHE A 36 5.39 0.22 -28.17
CA PHE A 36 5.97 -1.06 -27.75
C PHE A 36 4.91 -2.17 -27.60
N LEU A 37 3.65 -1.77 -27.40
CA LEU A 37 2.48 -2.64 -27.34
C LEU A 37 1.32 -1.95 -28.03
N THR A 38 0.63 -2.68 -28.91
CA THR A 38 -0.61 -2.25 -29.55
C THR A 38 -1.68 -3.30 -29.28
N VAL A 39 -2.83 -2.87 -28.79
CA VAL A 39 -3.97 -3.73 -28.43
C VAL A 39 -5.18 -3.29 -29.25
N GLN A 40 -5.92 -4.24 -29.81
CA GLN A 40 -7.22 -3.99 -30.41
C GLN A 40 -8.32 -4.56 -29.52
N LEU A 41 -9.23 -3.71 -29.08
CA LEU A 41 -10.40 -4.09 -28.30
C LEU A 41 -11.56 -4.41 -29.25
N VAL A 42 -12.12 -5.60 -29.09
CA VAL A 42 -13.29 -6.06 -29.84
C VAL A 42 -14.38 -6.60 -28.91
N ASP A 43 -15.64 -6.51 -29.30
CA ASP A 43 -16.74 -7.14 -28.57
C ASP A 43 -16.81 -8.66 -28.84
N GLU A 44 -17.81 -9.33 -28.26
CA GLU A 44 -17.95 -10.78 -28.39
C GLU A 44 -18.13 -11.25 -29.84
N GLN A 45 -18.68 -10.38 -30.69
CA GLN A 45 -18.87 -10.61 -32.13
C GLN A 45 -17.65 -10.22 -32.97
N GLY A 46 -16.58 -9.72 -32.34
CA GLY A 46 -15.35 -9.31 -33.01
C GLY A 46 -15.40 -7.90 -33.60
N LYS A 47 -16.42 -7.09 -33.29
CA LYS A 47 -16.48 -5.70 -33.76
C LYS A 47 -15.63 -4.80 -32.87
N PRO A 48 -14.93 -3.80 -33.44
CA PRO A 48 -14.18 -2.82 -32.68
C PRO A 48 -14.99 -2.14 -31.56
N VAL A 49 -14.35 -1.95 -30.40
CA VAL A 49 -14.91 -1.18 -29.28
C VAL A 49 -14.16 0.14 -29.16
N ALA A 50 -14.74 1.20 -29.75
CA ALA A 50 -14.26 2.57 -29.59
C ALA A 50 -14.69 3.16 -28.24
N GLY A 51 -13.90 4.09 -27.69
CA GLY A 51 -14.22 4.80 -26.45
C GLY A 51 -14.02 3.98 -25.16
N ALA A 52 -13.41 2.80 -25.25
CA ALA A 52 -13.04 2.03 -24.08
C ALA A 52 -11.77 2.62 -23.47
N GLN A 53 -11.80 2.87 -22.17
CA GLN A 53 -10.66 3.43 -21.45
C GLN A 53 -9.80 2.30 -20.88
N THR A 54 -8.50 2.52 -20.76
CA THR A 54 -7.56 1.59 -20.14
C THR A 54 -6.51 2.29 -19.29
N GLY A 55 -5.95 1.53 -18.35
CA GLY A 55 -4.77 1.88 -17.59
C GLY A 55 -4.14 0.65 -16.97
N MET A 56 -3.10 0.88 -16.17
CA MET A 56 -2.33 -0.19 -15.54
C MET A 56 -3.17 -1.05 -14.58
N PHE A 57 -4.09 -0.39 -13.86
CA PHE A 57 -5.11 -1.01 -13.02
C PHE A 57 -6.27 -0.03 -12.89
N SER A 58 -7.48 -0.56 -12.71
CA SER A 58 -8.66 0.27 -12.43
C SER A 58 -8.78 0.53 -10.92
N ILE A 59 -9.25 1.71 -10.55
CA ILE A 59 -9.51 2.11 -9.16
C ILE A 59 -10.98 2.48 -9.04
N PHE A 60 -11.71 1.75 -8.21
CA PHE A 60 -13.10 2.03 -7.87
C PHE A 60 -13.16 2.62 -6.45
N LYS A 61 -13.86 3.74 -6.31
CA LYS A 61 -14.04 4.51 -5.07
C LYS A 61 -15.50 4.37 -4.62
N GLY A 62 -15.79 3.28 -3.92
CA GLY A 62 -17.14 2.96 -3.46
C GLY A 62 -18.07 2.54 -4.58
N PHE A 63 -19.25 2.05 -4.21
CA PHE A 63 -20.33 1.72 -5.12
C PHE A 63 -21.60 2.44 -4.63
N ASN A 64 -22.28 3.14 -5.53
CA ASN A 64 -23.61 3.68 -5.29
C ASN A 64 -24.52 3.16 -6.41
N ALA A 65 -25.63 2.51 -6.05
CA ALA A 65 -26.58 1.97 -7.03
C ALA A 65 -27.18 3.07 -7.95
N ALA A 66 -27.18 4.34 -7.51
CA ALA A 66 -27.64 5.49 -8.30
C ALA A 66 -26.55 6.11 -9.21
N HIS A 67 -25.28 5.95 -8.85
CA HIS A 67 -24.13 6.46 -9.58
C HIS A 67 -23.14 5.31 -9.70
N VAL A 68 -23.24 4.56 -10.81
CA VAL A 68 -22.29 3.50 -11.20
C VAL A 68 -20.90 3.87 -10.67
N ALA A 69 -20.32 2.99 -9.84
CA ALA A 69 -19.18 3.27 -8.97
C ALA A 69 -18.19 4.32 -9.52
N ASP A 70 -17.90 5.36 -8.72
CA ASP A 70 -16.88 6.35 -9.05
C ASP A 70 -15.56 5.64 -9.33
N TRP A 71 -15.05 5.77 -10.56
CA TRP A 71 -13.91 4.98 -10.99
C TRP A 71 -12.92 5.81 -11.80
N ASN A 72 -11.65 5.44 -11.74
CA ASN A 72 -10.60 5.99 -12.60
C ASN A 72 -9.54 4.92 -12.88
N PHE A 73 -8.66 5.16 -13.85
CA PHE A 73 -7.45 4.39 -14.04
C PHE A 73 -6.26 5.01 -13.30
N GLY A 74 -5.38 4.16 -12.76
CA GLY A 74 -4.08 4.61 -12.30
C GLY A 74 -3.10 4.69 -13.48
N HIS A 75 -2.60 5.90 -13.79
CA HIS A 75 -1.59 6.19 -14.82
C HIS A 75 -1.96 5.79 -16.28
N PHE A 76 -1.42 6.52 -17.26
CA PHE A 76 -1.61 6.42 -18.72
C PHE A 76 -2.93 6.88 -19.31
N GLU A 77 -4.07 6.60 -18.67
CA GLU A 77 -5.43 6.93 -19.15
C GLU A 77 -5.51 7.02 -20.69
N LEU A 78 -5.54 5.85 -21.34
CA LEU A 78 -5.71 5.77 -22.80
C LEU A 78 -7.16 5.46 -23.13
N GLU A 79 -7.62 5.92 -24.28
CA GLU A 79 -8.93 5.62 -24.83
C GLU A 79 -8.78 4.97 -26.21
N SER A 80 -9.59 3.96 -26.50
CA SER A 80 -9.54 3.27 -27.79
C SER A 80 -10.15 4.10 -28.90
N ASP A 81 -9.49 4.12 -30.07
CA ASP A 81 -9.96 4.85 -31.25
C ASP A 81 -11.18 4.18 -31.92
N SER A 82 -11.61 4.71 -33.08
CA SER A 82 -12.74 4.15 -33.85
C SER A 82 -12.55 2.69 -34.30
N ASN A 83 -11.31 2.21 -34.36
CA ASN A 83 -10.94 0.84 -34.71
C ASN A 83 -10.68 -0.03 -33.46
N GLY A 84 -10.96 0.50 -32.26
CA GLY A 84 -10.74 -0.17 -30.99
C GLY A 84 -9.27 -0.22 -30.57
N MET A 85 -8.41 0.62 -31.15
CA MET A 85 -6.96 0.51 -30.98
C MET A 85 -6.47 1.29 -29.76
N LEU A 86 -5.59 0.66 -28.99
CA LEU A 86 -4.85 1.22 -27.87
C LEU A 86 -3.35 1.07 -28.14
N GLN A 87 -2.60 2.16 -28.00
CA GLN A 87 -1.16 2.20 -28.28
C GLN A 87 -0.37 2.67 -27.07
N PHE A 88 0.57 1.84 -26.62
CA PHE A 88 1.40 2.10 -25.45
C PHE A 88 2.83 2.44 -25.90
N PHE A 89 3.35 3.57 -25.41
CA PHE A 89 4.66 4.11 -25.84
C PHE A 89 5.74 4.10 -24.75
N ASN A 90 5.35 4.03 -23.46
CA ASN A 90 6.29 4.10 -22.34
C ASN A 90 6.39 2.75 -21.60
N PRO A 91 7.40 1.91 -21.88
CA PRO A 91 7.53 0.59 -21.27
C PRO A 91 7.91 0.66 -19.78
N ASP A 92 8.67 1.67 -19.34
CA ASP A 92 9.11 1.82 -17.94
C ASP A 92 7.93 1.99 -16.99
N LYS A 93 6.85 2.56 -17.51
CA LYS A 93 5.63 2.74 -16.76
C LYS A 93 4.59 1.65 -17.05
N TYR A 94 4.89 0.61 -17.81
CA TYR A 94 4.01 -0.53 -18.05
C TYR A 94 4.29 -1.67 -17.05
N ARG A 95 3.25 -2.27 -16.46
CA ARG A 95 3.40 -3.34 -15.45
C ARG A 95 2.96 -4.71 -15.92
N GLY A 96 2.68 -4.89 -17.22
CA GLY A 96 2.31 -6.20 -17.76
C GLY A 96 0.80 -6.50 -17.74
N MET A 97 -0.06 -5.59 -17.28
CA MET A 97 -1.52 -5.80 -17.27
C MET A 97 -2.22 -4.76 -18.15
N VAL A 98 -3.18 -5.21 -18.94
CA VAL A 98 -4.20 -4.36 -19.57
C VAL A 98 -5.53 -4.65 -18.91
N TYR A 99 -6.07 -3.65 -18.20
CA TYR A 99 -7.48 -3.60 -17.81
C TYR A 99 -8.15 -2.53 -18.68
N ALA A 100 -9.14 -2.93 -19.49
CA ALA A 100 -9.90 -2.02 -20.34
C ALA A 100 -11.38 -2.09 -19.97
N ARG A 101 -12.06 -0.93 -19.91
CA ARG A 101 -13.49 -0.84 -19.59
C ARG A 101 -14.18 0.21 -20.43
N HIS A 102 -15.36 -0.13 -20.94
CA HIS A 102 -16.28 0.81 -21.56
C HIS A 102 -17.50 0.96 -20.67
N ALA A 103 -17.50 1.94 -19.77
CA ALA A 103 -18.55 2.12 -18.77
C ALA A 103 -19.96 2.26 -19.40
N GLY A 104 -20.10 3.05 -20.47
CA GLY A 104 -21.40 3.25 -21.13
C GLY A 104 -21.99 2.02 -21.83
N ARG A 105 -21.17 0.99 -22.10
CA ARG A 105 -21.58 -0.29 -22.71
C ARG A 105 -21.52 -1.45 -21.71
N GLY A 106 -21.05 -1.21 -20.48
CA GLY A 106 -20.81 -2.25 -19.48
C GLY A 106 -19.85 -3.35 -19.95
N LEU A 107 -18.82 -3.01 -20.73
CA LEU A 107 -17.86 -3.98 -21.25
C LEU A 107 -16.52 -3.89 -20.53
N VAL A 108 -15.88 -5.03 -20.28
CA VAL A 108 -14.57 -5.12 -19.64
C VAL A 108 -13.68 -6.20 -20.29
N ALA A 109 -12.39 -5.94 -20.34
CA ALA A 109 -11.35 -6.91 -20.70
C ALA A 109 -10.17 -6.81 -19.73
N VAL A 110 -9.61 -7.96 -19.36
CA VAL A 110 -8.42 -8.05 -18.50
C VAL A 110 -7.46 -9.05 -19.11
N LYS A 111 -6.21 -8.65 -19.34
CA LYS A 111 -5.18 -9.56 -19.84
C LYS A 111 -3.79 -9.19 -19.32
N ARG A 112 -3.09 -10.18 -18.79
CA ARG A 112 -1.65 -10.09 -18.50
C ARG A 112 -0.87 -10.29 -19.81
N THR A 113 -0.15 -9.26 -20.27
CA THR A 113 0.53 -9.26 -21.57
C THR A 113 2.04 -9.41 -21.50
N ASP A 114 2.67 -9.27 -20.33
CA ASP A 114 4.11 -9.49 -20.15
C ASP A 114 4.49 -10.97 -20.32
N LEU A 115 3.55 -11.89 -20.09
CA LEU A 115 3.74 -13.33 -20.28
C LEU A 115 3.55 -13.81 -21.73
N ILE A 116 3.10 -12.93 -22.64
CA ILE A 116 2.83 -13.31 -24.03
C ILE A 116 4.16 -13.42 -24.78
N GLN A 117 4.52 -14.64 -25.17
CA GLN A 117 5.77 -14.93 -25.89
C GLN A 117 5.72 -14.49 -27.36
N ASP A 118 4.59 -14.70 -28.04
CA ASP A 118 4.37 -14.26 -29.43
C ASP A 118 3.58 -12.95 -29.46
N LYS A 119 4.28 -11.84 -29.68
CA LYS A 119 3.71 -10.49 -29.69
C LYS A 119 3.11 -10.17 -31.05
N GLN A 120 2.02 -10.86 -31.41
CA GLN A 120 1.17 -10.43 -32.52
C GLN A 120 0.75 -8.97 -32.29
N SER A 121 0.84 -8.16 -33.36
CA SER A 121 0.48 -6.75 -33.32
C SER A 121 -0.55 -6.44 -34.41
N PRO A 122 -1.77 -5.99 -34.05
CA PRO A 122 -2.23 -5.75 -32.67
C PRO A 122 -2.53 -7.04 -31.91
N LEU A 123 -2.36 -7.00 -30.58
CA LEU A 123 -2.92 -8.00 -29.67
C LEU A 123 -4.43 -7.79 -29.59
N VAL A 124 -5.21 -8.72 -30.12
CA VAL A 124 -6.67 -8.63 -30.08
C VAL A 124 -7.20 -9.10 -28.73
N LEU A 125 -7.85 -8.22 -27.98
CA LEU A 125 -8.51 -8.52 -26.71
C LEU A 125 -10.03 -8.40 -26.86
N LYS A 126 -10.72 -9.49 -26.53
CA LYS A 126 -12.18 -9.52 -26.48
C LYS A 126 -12.66 -8.90 -25.16
N MET A 127 -13.59 -7.96 -25.25
CA MET A 127 -14.33 -7.40 -24.13
C MET A 127 -15.65 -8.14 -23.95
N TYR A 128 -16.03 -8.35 -22.69
CA TYR A 128 -17.25 -9.06 -22.30
C TYR A 128 -18.13 -8.14 -21.45
N PRO A 129 -19.45 -8.40 -21.38
CA PRO A 129 -20.29 -7.81 -20.34
C PRO A 129 -19.66 -7.98 -18.96
N GLU A 130 -19.60 -6.89 -18.20
CA GLU A 130 -19.00 -6.89 -16.88
C GLU A 130 -19.84 -7.69 -15.88
N CYS A 131 -19.16 -8.52 -15.08
CA CYS A 131 -19.74 -9.14 -13.92
C CYS A 131 -19.50 -8.26 -12.70
N HIS A 132 -20.57 -7.85 -12.02
CA HIS A 132 -20.48 -7.20 -10.71
C HIS A 132 -20.25 -8.26 -9.64
N VAL A 133 -19.05 -8.25 -9.06
CA VAL A 133 -18.67 -9.13 -7.97
C VAL A 133 -18.85 -8.37 -6.66
N THR A 134 -19.60 -8.94 -5.73
CA THR A 134 -19.76 -8.43 -4.37
C THR A 134 -19.10 -9.35 -3.36
N TRP A 135 -18.40 -8.79 -2.37
CA TRP A 135 -17.74 -9.60 -1.34
C TRP A 135 -17.76 -8.91 0.02
N GLN A 136 -18.38 -9.54 1.01
CA GLN A 136 -18.47 -8.97 2.35
C GLN A 136 -17.33 -9.41 3.26
N ILE A 137 -16.73 -8.46 3.97
CA ILE A 137 -15.67 -8.70 4.96
C ILE A 137 -16.18 -8.38 6.36
N LYS A 138 -16.03 -9.34 7.27
CA LYS A 138 -16.24 -9.15 8.72
C LYS A 138 -14.98 -9.51 9.50
N CYS A 139 -14.99 -9.19 10.80
CA CYS A 139 -13.94 -9.61 11.72
C CYS A 139 -14.54 -9.85 13.11
N SER A 140 -14.70 -11.12 13.49
CA SER A 140 -15.26 -11.50 14.78
C SER A 140 -14.35 -11.10 15.96
N GLN A 141 -13.02 -11.08 15.74
CA GLN A 141 -12.02 -10.71 16.75
C GLN A 141 -12.06 -9.21 17.11
N LEU A 142 -12.39 -8.33 16.15
CA LEU A 142 -12.55 -6.90 16.45
C LEU A 142 -13.81 -6.63 17.27
N LYS A 143 -14.89 -7.39 17.02
CA LYS A 143 -16.14 -7.28 17.78
C LYS A 143 -15.92 -7.58 19.27
N SER A 144 -15.16 -8.62 19.60
CA SER A 144 -14.83 -8.94 21.01
C SER A 144 -13.92 -7.91 21.67
N LYS A 145 -13.21 -7.09 20.88
CA LYS A 145 -12.39 -5.96 21.34
C LYS A 145 -13.12 -4.61 21.30
N GLY A 146 -14.40 -4.57 20.94
CA GLY A 146 -15.16 -3.33 20.79
C GLY A 146 -14.63 -2.41 19.69
N LYS A 147 -13.89 -2.95 18.69
CA LYS A 147 -13.31 -2.18 17.58
C LYS A 147 -14.09 -2.37 16.29
N LYS A 148 -14.06 -1.34 15.44
CA LYS A 148 -14.63 -1.37 14.08
C LYS A 148 -13.57 -1.89 13.09
N LEU A 149 -14.02 -2.42 11.95
CA LEU A 149 -13.17 -2.87 10.84
C LEU A 149 -12.20 -1.78 10.34
N GLY A 150 -12.59 -0.51 10.47
CA GLY A 150 -11.89 0.61 9.85
C GLY A 150 -12.06 0.60 8.34
N ARG A 151 -11.22 1.36 7.63
CA ARG A 151 -11.23 1.38 6.16
C ARG A 151 -10.73 0.05 5.62
N ILE A 152 -11.45 -0.48 4.63
CA ILE A 152 -11.16 -1.74 3.94
C ILE A 152 -10.92 -1.44 2.47
N ARG A 153 -10.11 -2.28 1.84
CA ARG A 153 -9.75 -2.21 0.44
C ARG A 153 -9.77 -3.61 -0.14
N GLY A 154 -10.17 -3.71 -1.38
CA GLY A 154 -10.24 -4.94 -2.14
C GLY A 154 -9.31 -4.86 -3.34
N VAL A 155 -8.64 -5.94 -3.68
CA VAL A 155 -7.84 -6.05 -4.90
C VAL A 155 -8.31 -7.28 -5.65
N SER A 156 -8.43 -7.20 -6.97
CA SER A 156 -8.51 -8.39 -7.81
C SER A 156 -7.25 -8.53 -8.64
N ALA A 157 -6.85 -9.77 -8.88
CA ALA A 157 -5.73 -10.15 -9.70
C ALA A 157 -6.13 -11.24 -10.69
N SER A 158 -5.51 -11.20 -11.86
CA SER A 158 -5.58 -12.27 -12.86
C SER A 158 -4.14 -12.69 -13.19
N GLU A 159 -3.89 -13.99 -13.26
CA GLU A 159 -2.55 -14.54 -13.51
C GLU A 159 -1.49 -13.95 -12.54
N ASN A 160 -1.85 -13.83 -11.25
CA ASN A 160 -1.05 -13.24 -10.16
C ASN A 160 -0.62 -11.77 -10.35
N LEU A 161 -1.27 -11.03 -11.26
CA LEU A 161 -1.03 -9.61 -11.44
C LEU A 161 -2.31 -8.82 -11.16
N MET A 162 -2.18 -7.79 -10.31
CA MET A 162 -3.29 -6.93 -9.92
C MET A 162 -3.90 -6.25 -11.15
N CYS A 163 -5.23 -6.25 -11.25
CA CYS A 163 -5.97 -5.62 -12.33
C CYS A 163 -6.98 -4.57 -11.86
N GLN A 164 -7.45 -4.65 -10.61
CA GLN A 164 -8.40 -3.69 -10.05
C GLN A 164 -8.17 -3.48 -8.56
N TRP A 165 -8.39 -2.24 -8.12
CA TRP A 165 -8.42 -1.80 -6.74
C TRP A 165 -9.81 -1.27 -6.41
N CYS A 166 -10.40 -1.75 -5.32
CA CYS A 166 -11.64 -1.27 -4.75
C CYS A 166 -11.36 -0.58 -3.40
N ASN A 167 -11.88 0.63 -3.22
CA ASN A 167 -11.94 1.32 -1.94
C ASN A 167 -13.39 1.36 -1.47
N GLY A 168 -13.80 0.42 -0.62
CA GLY A 168 -15.13 0.40 0.00
C GLY A 168 -15.18 1.33 1.21
N PRO A 169 -16.22 2.19 1.35
CA PRO A 169 -16.47 2.91 2.60
C PRO A 169 -17.06 1.98 3.68
N ASP A 170 -17.56 0.81 3.30
CA ASP A 170 -18.27 -0.16 4.14
C ASP A 170 -17.59 -1.54 4.13
N SER A 171 -18.27 -2.55 4.69
CA SER A 171 -17.81 -3.94 4.74
C SER A 171 -17.86 -4.69 3.42
N THR A 172 -18.30 -4.06 2.32
CA THR A 172 -18.50 -4.74 1.05
C THR A 172 -17.51 -4.24 0.01
N LEU A 173 -16.82 -5.19 -0.62
CA LEU A 173 -15.91 -4.96 -1.72
C LEU A 173 -16.65 -5.25 -3.02
N HIS A 174 -16.45 -4.37 -4.00
CA HIS A 174 -17.09 -4.44 -5.30
C HIS A 174 -16.02 -4.55 -6.39
N PHE A 175 -16.19 -5.52 -7.29
CA PHE A 175 -15.33 -5.68 -8.45
C PHE A 175 -16.14 -5.76 -9.74
N PHE A 176 -15.53 -5.34 -10.85
CA PHE A 176 -16.12 -5.40 -12.20
C PHE A 176 -15.18 -6.16 -13.11
N LEU A 177 -15.50 -7.42 -13.40
CA LEU A 177 -14.57 -8.38 -13.99
C LEU A 177 -15.21 -9.12 -15.18
N PRO A 178 -14.44 -9.48 -16.22
CA PRO A 178 -14.94 -10.31 -17.30
C PRO A 178 -15.04 -11.78 -16.84
N PRO A 179 -15.62 -12.67 -17.67
CA PRO A 179 -15.49 -14.11 -17.49
C PRO A 179 -14.02 -14.54 -17.37
N GLY A 180 -13.73 -15.43 -16.43
CA GLY A 180 -12.36 -15.89 -16.16
C GLY A 180 -12.11 -16.24 -14.70
N ALA A 181 -10.88 -16.67 -14.42
CA ALA A 181 -10.41 -16.98 -13.06
C ALA A 181 -9.68 -15.77 -12.47
N PHE A 182 -10.01 -15.44 -11.22
CA PHE A 182 -9.43 -14.30 -10.50
C PHE A 182 -9.15 -14.66 -9.04
N THR A 183 -8.16 -13.99 -8.49
CA THR A 183 -7.91 -13.95 -7.04
C THR A 183 -8.38 -12.61 -6.52
N ILE A 184 -9.27 -12.60 -5.53
CA ILE A 184 -9.70 -11.40 -4.83
C ILE A 184 -9.12 -11.37 -3.42
N VAL A 185 -8.60 -10.22 -3.00
CA VAL A 185 -7.95 -10.01 -1.69
C VAL A 185 -8.60 -8.82 -0.98
N GLY A 186 -9.10 -9.04 0.23
CA GLY A 186 -9.66 -8.01 1.10
C GLY A 186 -8.71 -7.72 2.24
N HIS A 187 -8.36 -6.46 2.46
CA HIS A 187 -7.47 -6.07 3.56
C HIS A 187 -7.88 -4.69 4.12
N GLY A 188 -7.48 -4.39 5.35
CA GLY A 188 -7.92 -3.14 5.98
C GLY A 188 -6.99 -2.63 7.05
N ALA A 189 -7.38 -1.47 7.60
CA ALA A 189 -6.64 -0.81 8.68
C ALA A 189 -6.43 -1.73 9.89
N HIS A 190 -7.48 -2.49 10.25
CA HIS A 190 -7.51 -3.31 11.48
C HIS A 190 -7.56 -4.81 11.24
N ILE A 191 -7.63 -5.26 9.98
CA ILE A 191 -7.69 -6.67 9.63
C ILE A 191 -6.46 -7.12 8.85
N SER A 192 -6.07 -8.36 9.06
CA SER A 192 -5.15 -9.08 8.20
C SER A 192 -5.81 -9.34 6.84
N PRO A 193 -5.05 -9.43 5.76
CA PRO A 193 -5.62 -9.70 4.45
C PRO A 193 -6.29 -11.09 4.41
N VAL A 194 -7.39 -11.20 3.69
CA VAL A 194 -8.10 -12.46 3.39
C VAL A 194 -8.22 -12.59 1.88
N GLU A 195 -8.13 -13.80 1.35
CA GLU A 195 -8.17 -14.08 -0.09
C GLU A 195 -9.22 -15.12 -0.45
N LYS A 196 -9.71 -15.03 -1.69
CA LYS A 196 -10.55 -16.04 -2.31
C LYS A 196 -10.25 -16.13 -3.81
N SER A 197 -10.19 -17.34 -4.34
CA SER A 197 -10.24 -17.58 -5.78
C SER A 197 -11.69 -17.65 -6.26
N ILE A 198 -11.99 -16.98 -7.37
CA ILE A 198 -13.32 -16.98 -8.00
C ILE A 198 -13.19 -17.33 -9.48
N VAL A 199 -14.26 -17.89 -10.05
CA VAL A 199 -14.38 -18.15 -11.48
C VAL A 199 -15.71 -17.60 -11.98
N ILE A 200 -15.64 -16.61 -12.86
CA ILE A 200 -16.80 -15.96 -13.47
C ILE A 200 -17.11 -16.67 -14.78
N LYS A 201 -18.35 -17.15 -14.94
CA LYS A 201 -18.79 -17.85 -16.15
C LYS A 201 -19.14 -16.86 -17.26
N LEU A 202 -19.07 -17.30 -18.51
CA LEU A 202 -19.53 -16.52 -19.66
C LEU A 202 -21.01 -16.15 -19.47
N GLY A 203 -21.35 -14.87 -19.68
CA GLY A 203 -22.70 -14.34 -19.52
C GLY A 203 -23.15 -14.10 -18.06
N GLN A 204 -22.29 -14.36 -17.07
CA GLN A 204 -22.59 -14.07 -15.68
C GLN A 204 -22.43 -12.57 -15.39
N THR A 205 -23.53 -11.89 -15.05
CA THR A 205 -23.53 -10.44 -14.78
C THR A 205 -23.37 -10.10 -13.30
N GLU A 206 -23.64 -11.06 -12.40
CA GLU A 206 -23.56 -10.89 -10.95
C GLU A 206 -22.84 -12.08 -10.30
N PHE A 207 -21.97 -11.81 -9.33
CA PHE A 207 -21.28 -12.84 -8.55
C PHE A 207 -21.23 -12.43 -7.07
N ASP A 208 -21.94 -13.16 -6.21
CA ASP A 208 -21.80 -13.02 -4.76
C ASP A 208 -20.66 -13.93 -4.26
N ALA A 209 -19.56 -13.32 -3.85
CA ALA A 209 -18.42 -14.02 -3.24
C ALA A 209 -18.64 -14.33 -1.75
N GLY A 210 -19.83 -14.07 -1.22
CA GLY A 210 -20.28 -14.37 0.13
C GLY A 210 -19.61 -13.49 1.18
N THR A 211 -19.45 -14.03 2.39
CA THR A 211 -18.81 -13.35 3.51
C THR A 211 -17.51 -14.04 3.90
N ALA A 212 -16.45 -13.28 4.12
CA ALA A 212 -15.20 -13.74 4.73
C ALA A 212 -15.02 -13.13 6.12
N ASP A 213 -14.59 -13.95 7.08
CA ASP A 213 -14.16 -13.50 8.41
C ASP A 213 -12.64 -13.36 8.40
N ALA A 214 -12.15 -12.12 8.39
CA ALA A 214 -10.73 -11.82 8.41
C ALA A 214 -10.24 -11.76 9.86
N ASP A 215 -9.01 -12.20 10.11
CA ASP A 215 -8.36 -12.01 11.40
C ASP A 215 -8.07 -10.51 11.64
N ALA A 216 -8.13 -10.08 12.90
CA ALA A 216 -7.64 -8.77 13.30
C ALA A 216 -6.11 -8.71 13.14
N LYS A 217 -5.56 -7.52 12.90
CA LYS A 217 -4.11 -7.35 12.91
C LYS A 217 -3.53 -7.66 14.28
N LYS A 218 -2.35 -8.26 14.29
CA LYS A 218 -1.75 -8.78 15.53
C LYS A 218 -1.49 -7.69 16.57
N TRP A 219 -1.08 -6.48 16.17
CA TRP A 219 -0.92 -5.36 17.10
C TRP A 219 -2.21 -4.98 17.85
N ILE A 220 -3.39 -5.19 17.26
CA ILE A 220 -4.68 -5.01 17.96
C ILE A 220 -4.87 -6.10 19.01
N MET A 221 -4.57 -7.35 18.63
CA MET A 221 -4.70 -8.49 19.52
C MET A 221 -3.69 -8.49 20.67
N LEU A 222 -2.62 -7.71 20.53
CA LEU A 222 -1.61 -7.44 21.54
C LEU A 222 -1.98 -6.29 22.49
N GLU A 223 -2.98 -5.46 22.19
CA GLU A 223 -3.36 -4.35 23.08
C GLU A 223 -3.67 -4.86 24.50
N GLY A 224 -3.00 -4.27 25.49
CA GLY A 224 -3.05 -4.64 26.91
C GLY A 224 -2.25 -5.88 27.28
N LYS A 225 -1.49 -6.48 26.35
CA LYS A 225 -0.65 -7.67 26.59
C LYS A 225 0.83 -7.31 26.58
N PRO A 226 1.69 -8.13 27.21
CA PRO A 226 3.14 -7.95 27.12
C PRO A 226 3.63 -7.87 25.68
N ALA A 227 4.51 -6.91 25.41
CA ALA A 227 5.10 -6.71 24.10
C ALA A 227 6.01 -7.90 23.72
N PRO A 228 5.86 -8.47 22.50
CA PRO A 228 6.82 -9.46 21.99
C PRO A 228 8.25 -8.90 21.94
N GLU A 229 9.23 -9.69 22.39
CA GLU A 229 10.63 -9.25 22.45
C GLU A 229 11.23 -8.97 21.06
N ILE A 230 12.27 -8.13 21.02
CA ILE A 230 13.05 -7.82 19.82
C ILE A 230 13.93 -9.01 19.47
N VAL A 231 13.72 -9.58 18.28
CA VAL A 231 14.37 -10.83 17.83
C VAL A 231 14.83 -10.73 16.38
N ASP A 232 15.67 -11.69 15.98
CA ASP A 232 16.17 -11.83 14.59
C ASP A 232 16.93 -10.58 14.10
N VAL A 233 17.67 -9.96 15.02
CA VAL A 233 18.52 -8.80 14.76
C VAL A 233 19.88 -9.26 14.23
N VAL A 234 20.30 -8.66 13.13
CA VAL A 234 21.60 -8.86 12.48
C VAL A 234 22.66 -8.04 13.21
N GLU A 235 22.38 -6.76 13.44
CA GLU A 235 23.31 -5.82 14.08
C GLU A 235 22.52 -4.69 14.79
N TRP A 236 23.10 -4.13 15.83
CA TRP A 236 22.55 -2.97 16.54
C TRP A 236 23.35 -1.71 16.22
N LYS A 237 22.66 -0.59 15.98
CA LYS A 237 23.25 0.75 15.90
C LYS A 237 22.98 1.49 17.21
N ASN A 238 23.94 2.33 17.62
CA ASN A 238 23.84 3.26 18.75
C ASN A 238 23.60 2.60 20.11
N GLY A 239 24.26 1.47 20.36
CA GLY A 239 24.25 0.82 21.68
C GLY A 239 24.33 -0.70 21.62
N PRO A 240 24.39 -1.35 22.80
CA PRO A 240 24.26 -2.80 22.90
C PRO A 240 22.84 -3.25 22.53
N PRO A 241 22.63 -4.57 22.35
CA PRO A 241 21.30 -5.13 22.19
C PRO A 241 20.34 -4.70 23.31
N VAL A 242 19.15 -4.23 22.94
CA VAL A 242 18.11 -3.78 23.88
C VAL A 242 17.07 -4.86 24.07
N LYS A 243 16.73 -5.18 25.33
CA LYS A 243 15.57 -6.03 25.67
C LYS A 243 14.42 -5.17 26.18
N LEU A 244 13.20 -5.44 25.73
CA LEU A 244 12.01 -4.70 26.19
C LEU A 244 11.73 -4.90 27.69
N SER A 245 12.16 -6.02 28.26
CA SER A 245 12.09 -6.25 29.72
C SER A 245 12.94 -5.27 30.53
N GLU A 246 14.05 -4.78 29.96
CA GLU A 246 14.95 -3.83 30.64
C GLU A 246 14.44 -2.39 30.56
N LEU A 247 13.39 -2.13 29.76
CA LEU A 247 12.77 -0.81 29.58
C LEU A 247 11.51 -0.61 30.41
N ARG A 248 11.22 -1.51 31.35
CA ARG A 248 10.13 -1.31 32.31
C ARG A 248 10.33 0.00 33.07
N GLY A 249 9.24 0.71 33.32
CA GLY A 249 9.25 2.08 33.84
C GLY A 249 9.27 3.15 32.75
N LYS A 250 9.58 2.82 31.49
CA LYS A 250 9.56 3.76 30.36
C LYS A 250 8.39 3.49 29.41
N VAL A 251 7.88 4.55 28.79
CA VAL A 251 7.07 4.43 27.58
C VAL A 251 8.03 4.12 26.42
N VAL A 252 7.73 3.11 25.61
CA VAL A 252 8.60 2.69 24.51
C VAL A 252 7.89 2.87 23.18
N ILE A 253 8.60 3.43 22.19
CA ILE A 253 8.19 3.50 20.79
C ILE A 253 9.05 2.52 20.00
N LEU A 254 8.40 1.51 19.40
CA LEU A 254 9.01 0.69 18.37
C LEU A 254 8.62 1.25 17.00
N GLU A 255 9.58 1.90 16.32
CA GLU A 255 9.37 2.42 14.97
C GLU A 255 9.80 1.39 13.94
N PHE A 256 8.84 0.82 13.20
CA PHE A 256 9.12 -0.02 12.05
C PHE A 256 9.38 0.85 10.83
N TRP A 257 10.58 0.73 10.24
CA TRP A 257 11.02 1.57 9.13
C TRP A 257 12.05 0.87 8.24
N GLY A 258 12.49 1.52 7.16
CA GLY A 258 13.57 1.04 6.30
C GLY A 258 14.21 2.17 5.49
N TRP A 259 15.49 2.03 5.11
CA TRP A 259 16.21 3.05 4.33
C TRP A 259 15.58 3.32 2.95
N TRP A 260 14.97 2.29 2.37
CA TRP A 260 14.27 2.27 1.08
C TRP A 260 12.89 2.96 1.15
N CYS A 261 12.33 3.10 2.35
CA CYS A 261 10.99 3.60 2.57
C CYS A 261 10.97 5.14 2.55
N GLY A 262 10.51 5.72 1.44
CA GLY A 262 10.37 7.17 1.28
C GLY A 262 9.67 7.84 2.46
N PRO A 263 8.40 7.53 2.79
CA PRO A 263 7.71 8.15 3.91
C PRO A 263 8.44 8.00 5.25
N CYS A 264 9.14 6.89 5.47
CA CYS A 264 9.93 6.67 6.68
C CYS A 264 11.05 7.71 6.81
N VAL A 265 11.83 7.91 5.73
CA VAL A 265 12.98 8.80 5.77
C VAL A 265 12.61 10.28 5.60
N TYR A 266 11.53 10.59 4.90
CA TYR A 266 11.07 11.98 4.69
C TYR A 266 10.27 12.55 5.85
N SER A 267 9.50 11.73 6.57
CA SER A 267 8.64 12.23 7.66
C SER A 267 8.66 11.40 8.94
N GLY A 268 8.78 10.08 8.87
CA GLY A 268 8.82 9.21 10.07
C GLY A 268 10.01 9.52 10.98
N ILE A 269 11.23 9.29 10.50
CA ILE A 269 12.47 9.54 11.26
C ILE A 269 12.60 11.01 11.70
N PRO A 270 12.34 12.02 10.84
CA PRO A 270 12.31 13.42 11.28
C PRO A 270 11.31 13.71 12.40
N GLU A 271 10.19 12.99 12.50
CA GLU A 271 9.27 13.15 13.62
C GLU A 271 9.84 12.56 14.91
N LEU A 272 10.52 11.42 14.85
CA LEU A 272 11.19 10.84 16.01
C LEU A 272 12.31 11.73 16.54
N PHE A 273 13.01 12.45 15.66
CA PHE A 273 13.98 13.47 16.06
C PHE A 273 13.36 14.55 16.93
N LYS A 274 12.18 15.07 16.54
CA LYS A 274 11.46 16.07 17.35
C LYS A 274 11.02 15.49 18.68
N LEU A 275 10.45 14.28 18.68
CA LEU A 275 10.00 13.62 19.91
C LEU A 275 11.16 13.35 20.86
N GLN A 276 12.32 12.97 20.34
CA GLN A 276 13.53 12.79 21.15
C GLN A 276 13.98 14.11 21.80
N ASP A 277 13.92 15.24 21.08
CA ASP A 277 14.27 16.55 21.64
C ASP A 277 13.24 17.02 22.67
N GLU A 278 11.96 16.86 22.34
CA GLU A 278 10.83 17.31 23.17
C GLU A 278 10.73 16.54 24.49
N PHE A 279 11.01 15.24 24.47
CA PHE A 279 10.88 14.33 25.60
C PHE A 279 12.24 13.83 26.12
N ALA A 280 13.33 14.56 25.86
CA ALA A 280 14.69 14.17 26.25
C ALA A 280 14.85 13.93 27.77
N ASN A 281 14.05 14.61 28.59
CA ASN A 281 14.06 14.51 30.05
C ASN A 281 12.94 13.64 30.62
N GLU A 282 12.16 12.99 29.75
CA GLU A 282 11.08 12.09 30.16
C GLU A 282 11.50 10.62 30.05
N ASP A 283 10.69 9.75 30.64
CA ASP A 283 10.86 8.30 30.53
C ASP A 283 10.37 7.74 29.20
N LEU A 284 10.89 8.27 28.09
CA LEU A 284 10.65 7.81 26.74
C LEU A 284 11.86 7.04 26.21
N ALA A 285 11.62 5.86 25.64
CA ALA A 285 12.60 5.12 24.85
C ALA A 285 12.11 4.98 23.40
N ILE A 286 12.97 5.31 22.43
CA ILE A 286 12.69 5.11 21.01
C ILE A 286 13.62 4.02 20.50
N ILE A 287 13.09 3.05 19.78
CA ILE A 287 13.87 1.98 19.13
C ILE A 287 13.42 1.87 17.67
N GLY A 288 14.36 2.05 16.75
CA GLY A 288 14.14 1.81 15.34
C GLY A 288 14.24 0.32 15.01
N ILE A 289 13.18 -0.28 14.46
CA ILE A 289 13.18 -1.62 13.89
C ILE A 289 13.35 -1.47 12.37
N HIS A 290 14.59 -1.56 11.90
CA HIS A 290 14.88 -1.48 10.48
C HIS A 290 14.56 -2.81 9.81
N THR A 291 13.62 -2.80 8.86
CA THR A 291 13.12 -3.99 8.14
C THR A 291 13.32 -3.80 6.64
N PRO A 292 13.97 -4.76 5.94
CA PRO A 292 14.01 -4.76 4.48
C PRO A 292 12.61 -5.02 3.90
N TYR A 293 12.32 -4.54 2.68
CA TYR A 293 11.08 -4.91 1.97
C TYR A 293 11.32 -6.09 1.03
N GLY A 294 12.26 -5.99 0.10
CA GLY A 294 12.71 -7.10 -0.72
C GLY A 294 14.15 -7.51 -0.45
N GLU A 295 14.64 -8.46 -1.26
CA GLU A 295 16.05 -8.85 -1.30
C GLU A 295 16.95 -7.66 -1.68
N ASP A 296 16.52 -6.83 -2.63
CA ASP A 296 17.24 -5.63 -3.07
C ASP A 296 17.35 -4.54 -1.98
N ASP A 297 16.48 -4.60 -0.98
CA ASP A 297 16.43 -3.66 0.13
C ASP A 297 17.22 -4.15 1.36
N GLU A 298 17.63 -5.42 1.36
CA GLU A 298 18.38 -6.01 2.47
C GLU A 298 19.78 -5.41 2.55
N VAL A 299 20.13 -4.99 3.77
CA VAL A 299 21.48 -4.58 4.13
C VAL A 299 21.94 -5.49 5.26
N THR A 300 23.17 -5.98 5.17
CA THR A 300 23.72 -6.98 6.09
C THR A 300 24.55 -6.38 7.22
N SER A 301 24.70 -5.06 7.25
CA SER A 301 25.39 -4.33 8.32
C SER A 301 24.87 -2.90 8.46
N ILE A 302 25.11 -2.30 9.63
CA ILE A 302 24.83 -0.89 9.91
C ILE A 302 25.65 0.03 9.00
N LYS A 303 26.89 -0.35 8.67
CA LYS A 303 27.72 0.41 7.71
C LYS A 303 27.04 0.53 6.35
N ALA A 304 26.55 -0.59 5.80
CA ALA A 304 25.84 -0.60 4.52
C ALA A 304 24.54 0.23 4.58
N MET A 305 23.81 0.16 5.69
CA MET A 305 22.64 1.00 5.92
C MET A 305 22.99 2.49 5.93
N ASP A 306 24.03 2.89 6.68
CA ASP A 306 24.47 4.28 6.79
C ASP A 306 24.97 4.85 5.43
N GLU A 307 25.62 4.02 4.61
CA GLU A 307 26.00 4.37 3.24
C GLU A 307 24.76 4.70 2.39
N LYS A 308 23.72 3.86 2.43
CA LYS A 308 22.44 4.12 1.73
C LYS A 308 21.77 5.40 2.23
N LEU A 309 21.91 5.71 3.52
CA LEU A 309 21.31 6.90 4.15
C LEU A 309 22.12 8.18 3.93
N THR A 310 23.33 8.14 3.36
CA THR A 310 24.22 9.32 3.28
C THR A 310 23.58 10.53 2.60
N LYS A 311 22.94 10.34 1.44
CA LYS A 311 22.26 11.44 0.71
C LYS A 311 21.02 11.94 1.47
N ILE A 312 20.27 11.02 2.07
CA ILE A 312 19.09 11.34 2.89
C ILE A 312 19.51 12.17 4.09
N ARG A 313 20.55 11.75 4.83
CA ARG A 313 21.08 12.47 5.99
C ARG A 313 21.47 13.90 5.62
N LYS A 314 22.22 14.07 4.52
CA LYS A 314 22.64 15.40 4.04
C LYS A 314 21.46 16.28 3.63
N ASN A 315 20.57 15.76 2.78
CA ASN A 315 19.58 16.59 2.08
C ASN A 315 18.28 16.76 2.86
N ILE A 316 17.84 15.70 3.54
CA ILE A 316 16.54 15.60 4.22
C ILE A 316 16.71 15.84 5.72
N TRP A 317 17.63 15.13 6.37
CA TRP A 317 17.86 15.25 7.82
C TRP A 317 18.80 16.40 8.20
N LYS A 318 19.29 17.17 7.23
CA LYS A 318 20.17 18.34 7.44
C LYS A 318 21.42 18.02 8.27
N GLY A 319 21.99 16.84 8.05
CA GLY A 319 23.18 16.36 8.75
C GLY A 319 22.89 15.66 10.08
N ARG A 320 21.64 15.67 10.58
CA ARG A 320 21.29 15.01 11.83
C ARG A 320 21.40 13.49 11.72
N GLU A 321 22.05 12.89 12.71
CA GLU A 321 22.16 11.44 12.84
C GLU A 321 21.03 10.86 13.68
N ILE A 322 20.71 9.59 13.42
CA ILE A 322 19.93 8.79 14.34
C ILE A 322 20.82 8.49 15.55
N THR A 323 20.36 8.86 16.74
CA THR A 323 21.08 8.63 18.02
C THR A 323 20.38 7.62 18.92
N PHE A 324 19.10 7.33 18.66
CA PHE A 324 18.39 6.24 19.35
C PHE A 324 18.84 4.86 18.82
N PRO A 325 18.69 3.79 19.61
CA PRO A 325 19.02 2.43 19.18
C PRO A 325 18.27 1.99 17.93
N VAL A 326 18.95 1.31 17.01
CA VAL A 326 18.31 0.69 15.83
C VAL A 326 18.67 -0.79 15.77
N ALA A 327 17.65 -1.63 15.73
CA ALA A 327 17.76 -3.06 15.45
C ALA A 327 17.65 -3.29 13.95
N LEU A 328 18.75 -3.69 13.30
CA LEU A 328 18.73 -4.12 11.91
C LEU A 328 18.21 -5.55 11.83
N THR A 329 16.98 -5.74 11.35
CA THR A 329 16.37 -7.08 11.26
C THR A 329 16.68 -7.78 9.94
N ARG A 330 16.71 -9.11 9.96
CA ARG A 330 16.96 -9.93 8.76
C ARG A 330 15.73 -10.03 7.87
N LEU A 331 15.95 -10.11 6.55
CA LEU A 331 14.90 -10.44 5.61
C LEU A 331 14.36 -11.85 5.88
N ARG A 332 13.04 -11.96 6.04
CA ARG A 332 12.34 -13.24 6.13
C ARG A 332 11.13 -13.22 5.22
N LYS A 333 11.07 -14.14 4.26
CA LYS A 333 9.86 -14.41 3.47
C LYS A 333 8.88 -15.19 4.33
N LEU A 334 8.15 -14.49 5.21
CA LEU A 334 7.16 -15.11 6.09
C LEU A 334 5.75 -14.87 5.54
N PRO A 335 4.88 -15.90 5.55
CA PRO A 335 3.50 -15.73 5.17
C PRO A 335 2.79 -14.85 6.21
N TYR A 336 2.47 -13.62 5.81
CA TYR A 336 1.67 -12.68 6.60
C TYR A 336 0.51 -12.06 5.79
N SER A 337 0.40 -12.42 4.50
CA SER A 337 -0.74 -12.15 3.64
C SER A 337 -1.05 -13.39 2.80
N PRO A 338 -2.33 -13.68 2.52
CA PRO A 338 -2.71 -14.63 1.49
C PRO A 338 -2.23 -14.16 0.10
N GLY A 339 -2.05 -15.10 -0.83
CA GLY A 339 -1.62 -14.83 -2.20
C GLY A 339 -0.12 -14.89 -2.43
N GLY A 340 0.68 -15.14 -1.39
CA GLY A 340 2.11 -15.46 -1.50
C GLY A 340 3.05 -14.27 -1.68
N GLU A 341 2.55 -13.03 -1.85
CA GLU A 341 3.38 -11.83 -1.84
C GLU A 341 3.77 -11.45 -0.40
N PRO A 342 5.07 -11.49 -0.03
CA PRO A 342 5.50 -11.22 1.33
C PRO A 342 5.43 -9.70 1.62
N VAL A 343 4.40 -9.31 2.38
CA VAL A 343 4.26 -7.93 2.90
C VAL A 343 4.88 -7.76 4.30
N ALA A 344 5.25 -8.84 4.98
CA ALA A 344 6.00 -8.80 6.23
C ALA A 344 7.35 -9.48 6.05
N ASN A 345 8.39 -8.67 6.07
CA ASN A 345 9.71 -9.03 5.58
C ASN A 345 10.74 -9.16 6.70
N SER A 346 10.27 -9.23 7.96
CA SER A 346 11.07 -9.62 9.12
C SER A 346 10.22 -10.36 10.16
N LYS A 347 10.87 -11.12 11.04
CA LYS A 347 10.19 -11.77 12.18
C LYS A 347 9.49 -10.74 13.08
N MET A 348 10.07 -9.55 13.22
CA MET A 348 9.47 -8.45 14.00
C MET A 348 8.17 -7.95 13.38
N SER A 349 8.14 -7.74 12.07
CA SER A 349 6.91 -7.38 11.35
C SER A 349 5.80 -8.41 11.56
N VAL A 350 6.12 -9.71 11.53
CA VAL A 350 5.13 -10.78 11.81
C VAL A 350 4.71 -10.81 13.28
N ASN A 351 5.63 -10.60 14.22
CA ASN A 351 5.33 -10.62 15.65
C ASN A 351 4.36 -9.50 16.06
N TYR A 352 4.42 -8.35 15.41
CA TYR A 352 3.53 -7.21 15.66
C TYR A 352 2.43 -7.05 14.62
N GLY A 353 2.46 -7.81 13.54
CA GLY A 353 1.50 -7.70 12.45
C GLY A 353 1.59 -6.41 11.64
N ILE A 354 2.82 -5.97 11.39
CA ILE A 354 3.17 -4.78 10.61
C ILE A 354 3.39 -5.20 9.16
N ASN A 355 2.64 -4.57 8.26
CA ASN A 355 2.72 -4.79 6.82
C ASN A 355 2.74 -3.47 6.03
N GLY A 356 3.17 -2.40 6.68
CA GLY A 356 3.26 -1.06 6.10
C GLY A 356 4.19 -0.19 6.92
N PHE A 357 4.94 0.66 6.24
CA PHE A 357 6.01 1.46 6.81
C PHE A 357 5.82 2.95 6.45
N PRO A 358 6.11 3.89 7.36
CA PRO A 358 6.47 3.66 8.76
C PRO A 358 5.27 3.16 9.59
N SER A 359 5.57 2.51 10.72
CA SER A 359 4.57 2.14 11.74
C SER A 359 5.17 2.25 13.14
N SER A 360 4.53 3.00 14.03
CA SER A 360 4.95 3.12 15.42
C SER A 360 4.04 2.28 16.33
N ILE A 361 4.63 1.33 17.07
CA ILE A 361 3.95 0.64 18.18
C ILE A 361 4.38 1.29 19.48
N VAL A 362 3.40 1.71 20.29
CA VAL A 362 3.65 2.27 21.62
C VAL A 362 3.41 1.20 22.68
N ILE A 363 4.30 1.17 23.67
CA ILE A 363 4.30 0.26 24.81
C ILE A 363 4.32 1.10 26.08
N ASP A 364 3.52 0.72 27.08
CA ASP A 364 3.45 1.41 28.37
C ASP A 364 4.63 1.06 29.31
N ARG A 365 4.67 1.73 30.48
CA ARG A 365 5.69 1.52 31.51
C ARG A 365 5.71 0.10 32.08
N ASN A 366 4.60 -0.63 32.01
CA ASN A 366 4.51 -2.04 32.42
C ASN A 366 4.95 -3.00 31.30
N GLY A 367 5.33 -2.45 30.15
CA GLY A 367 5.75 -3.16 28.95
C GLY A 367 4.63 -3.88 28.22
N ASN A 368 3.39 -3.38 28.35
CA ASN A 368 2.26 -3.85 27.59
C ASN A 368 2.04 -2.98 26.36
N VAL A 369 1.61 -3.60 25.26
CA VAL A 369 1.34 -2.88 24.02
C VAL A 369 0.09 -2.00 24.19
N ILE A 370 0.24 -0.71 23.93
CA ILE A 370 -0.88 0.25 23.82
C ILE A 370 -1.52 0.17 22.43
N GLY A 371 -0.73 -0.19 21.42
CA GLY A 371 -1.17 -0.37 20.03
C GLY A 371 -0.39 0.49 19.05
N LYS A 372 -0.87 0.56 17.81
CA LYS A 372 -0.29 1.42 16.78
C LYS A 372 -0.74 2.87 16.98
N VAL A 373 0.21 3.81 16.92
CA VAL A 373 -0.04 5.25 17.07
C VAL A 373 0.62 5.98 15.90
N ASP A 374 -0.11 6.84 15.18
CA ASP A 374 0.48 7.66 14.14
C ASP A 374 1.06 8.94 14.75
N LEU A 375 2.36 8.91 15.03
CA LEU A 375 3.07 10.01 15.70
C LEU A 375 3.22 11.26 14.82
N ARG A 376 2.94 11.16 13.52
CA ARG A 376 2.96 12.31 12.61
C ARG A 376 1.69 13.14 12.74
N GLU A 377 0.62 12.53 13.23
CA GLU A 377 -0.66 13.19 13.47
C GLU A 377 -0.73 13.78 14.89
N LYS A 378 -1.41 14.93 15.01
CA LYS A 378 -1.56 15.63 16.29
C LYS A 378 -2.15 14.76 17.39
N ALA A 379 -3.22 14.01 17.06
CA ALA A 379 -3.88 13.11 18.00
C ALA A 379 -2.95 11.99 18.51
N GLY A 380 -2.04 11.50 17.66
CA GLY A 380 -1.05 10.50 18.08
C GLY A 380 -0.03 11.07 19.06
N ARG A 381 0.45 12.30 18.82
CA ARG A 381 1.35 13.00 19.76
C ARG A 381 0.70 13.30 21.09
N GLU A 382 -0.55 13.76 21.09
CA GLU A 382 -1.31 14.01 22.32
C GLU A 382 -1.49 12.73 23.13
N LYS A 383 -1.80 11.60 22.46
CA LYS A 383 -1.85 10.30 23.13
C LYS A 383 -0.50 9.92 23.73
N LEU A 384 0.61 10.10 23.02
CA LEU A 384 1.95 9.82 23.55
C LEU A 384 2.24 10.68 24.79
N ARG A 385 1.96 11.98 24.72
CA ARG A 385 2.15 12.91 25.84
C ARG A 385 1.38 12.48 27.09
N SER A 386 0.11 12.12 26.94
CA SER A 386 -0.70 11.63 28.08
C SER A 386 -0.13 10.38 28.75
N LEU A 387 0.54 9.51 27.99
CA LEU A 387 1.16 8.30 28.54
C LEU A 387 2.44 8.62 29.33
N LEU A 388 3.15 9.69 28.94
CA LEU A 388 4.35 10.14 29.62
C LEU A 388 4.03 10.86 30.94
N GLU A 389 2.91 11.62 30.98
CA GLU A 389 2.43 12.33 32.18
C GLU A 389 1.96 11.38 33.30
N VAL A 390 1.49 10.18 32.94
CA VAL A 390 1.15 9.12 33.91
C VAL A 390 2.45 8.47 34.40
N LYS A 391 2.79 8.73 35.66
CA LYS A 391 3.99 8.20 36.32
C LYS A 391 3.77 6.79 36.87
#